data_AF-A0A1G7KMB0-F1
#
_entry.id   AF-A0A1G7KMB0-F1
#
_cell.length_a   1.000
_cell.length_b   1.000
_cell.length_c   1.000
_cell.angle_alpha   90.00
_cell.angle_beta   90.00
_cell.angle_gamma   90.00
#
_symmetry.space_group_name_H-M   'P 1'
#
loop_
_entity.id
_entity.type
_entity.pdbx_description
1 polymer ?
#
loop_
_entity_poly.entity_id
_entity_poly.type
_entity_poly.pdbx_seq_one_letter_code
_entity_poly.pdbx_strand_id
1 'polypeptide(L)'
;MNVTRISLPTIGIIAVTLMASSASAQRGGPDWTTSAGDPQRTSWVRSDPQVTPAKMVKPDAFKLLWKVTMDNTAGKAAEPILISTYIGYRGFKALTVVGGPDSIYTVDYDLGVPFWSKHYGTASKAPTCASWGSSIGKLSSLTPIPPRMPRPSVGYHTVTGKPHEGIPLSAAMGGQLGAGGPGQRVAAPAQQLPPGIRFSVPIFLVTSDGMAHAITFDSGKEVFKPVAFLPPGSAPSDLIVVQDTLYAATMPGCGSSPNTMYALDVKTKDMTPEGTWKSQGGNILGAPAFNKEGTLFVSTDSALFALKPKMLESTKVADVPLSSTPVVITGKTAEWVAAGTKSGSIVLLDASGGASTPISITTSFTPTALATFDDEKGAHWLLATDITKNSGAVHAYKMAEEGGKPTLTEVWKSADMASPGRPIVVGGVVFALATGADRSHTNGKPPTKGTHATLYALDALTGKPLWDSGGAMTSFVSTGQMAFNESELFIPTFDNTLYTFGHPEPHQ
;
A
#
# COMPACT_ATOMS: atom_id res chain seq x y z
N MET A 1 -21.42 -88.68 0.67
CA MET A 1 -20.75 -88.38 -0.61
C MET A 1 -20.46 -86.90 -0.65
N ASN A 2 -19.17 -86.55 -0.66
CA ASN A 2 -18.65 -85.18 -0.79
C ASN A 2 -19.23 -84.49 -2.03
N VAL A 3 -19.60 -83.21 -1.94
CA VAL A 3 -19.00 -82.13 -2.75
C VAL A 3 -19.23 -80.79 -2.03
N THR A 4 -18.11 -80.14 -1.72
CA THR A 4 -17.90 -78.81 -1.16
C THR A 4 -18.56 -77.73 -2.03
N ARG A 5 -19.43 -76.87 -1.45
CA ARG A 5 -19.93 -75.65 -2.13
C ARG A 5 -19.05 -74.46 -1.76
N ILE A 6 -18.39 -73.92 -2.77
CA ILE A 6 -17.58 -72.70 -2.75
C ILE A 6 -18.52 -71.49 -2.65
N SER A 7 -18.36 -70.69 -1.60
CA SER A 7 -18.96 -69.36 -1.47
C SER A 7 -17.99 -68.31 -2.01
N LEU A 8 -18.34 -67.62 -3.10
CA LEU A 8 -17.66 -66.38 -3.49
C LEU A 8 -18.23 -65.20 -2.69
N PRO A 9 -17.38 -64.35 -2.08
CA PRO A 9 -17.83 -63.09 -1.51
C PRO A 9 -17.98 -62.01 -2.58
N THR A 10 -19.06 -61.24 -2.45
CA THR A 10 -19.43 -60.08 -3.25
C THR A 10 -18.34 -59.00 -3.19
N ILE A 11 -17.73 -58.68 -4.33
CA ILE A 11 -16.81 -57.55 -4.48
C ILE A 11 -17.65 -56.26 -4.51
N GLY A 12 -17.60 -55.49 -3.43
CA GLY A 12 -18.09 -54.11 -3.40
C GLY A 12 -17.08 -53.18 -4.07
N ILE A 13 -17.44 -52.62 -5.22
CA ILE A 13 -16.67 -51.58 -5.89
C ILE A 13 -16.94 -50.25 -5.15
N ILE A 14 -15.99 -49.82 -4.32
CA ILE A 14 -15.95 -48.45 -3.80
C ILE A 14 -15.32 -47.58 -4.89
N ALA A 15 -16.15 -46.81 -5.60
CA ALA A 15 -15.69 -45.77 -6.49
C ALA A 15 -15.16 -44.59 -5.65
N VAL A 16 -13.83 -44.51 -5.48
CA VAL A 16 -13.17 -43.31 -4.97
C VAL A 16 -13.17 -42.27 -6.08
N THR A 17 -14.16 -41.39 -6.08
CA THR A 17 -14.10 -40.15 -6.85
C THR A 17 -13.00 -39.27 -6.26
N LEU A 18 -11.83 -39.22 -6.92
CA LEU A 18 -10.89 -38.11 -6.78
C LEU A 18 -11.62 -36.83 -7.23
N MET A 19 -12.17 -36.07 -6.28
CA MET A 19 -12.49 -34.68 -6.53
C MET A 19 -11.16 -33.92 -6.56
N ALA A 20 -10.63 -33.70 -7.77
CA ALA A 20 -9.68 -32.62 -7.98
C ALA A 20 -10.39 -31.33 -7.59
N SER A 21 -9.97 -30.73 -6.47
CA SER A 21 -10.41 -29.41 -6.06
C SER A 21 -9.90 -28.40 -7.08
N SER A 22 -10.75 -28.05 -8.04
CA SER A 22 -10.59 -26.85 -8.86
C SER A 22 -10.63 -25.65 -7.91
N ALA A 23 -9.47 -25.19 -7.45
CA ALA A 23 -9.34 -23.93 -6.74
C ALA A 23 -9.76 -22.80 -7.67
N SER A 24 -11.03 -22.41 -7.61
CA SER A 24 -11.52 -21.20 -8.25
C SER A 24 -10.96 -20.02 -7.46
N ALA A 25 -9.99 -19.32 -8.04
CA ALA A 25 -9.40 -18.12 -7.46
C ALA A 25 -10.47 -17.03 -7.32
N GLN A 26 -10.75 -16.59 -6.10
CA GLN A 26 -11.37 -15.29 -5.90
C GLN A 26 -10.24 -14.27 -5.73
N ARG A 27 -10.30 -13.20 -6.53
CA ARG A 27 -9.56 -11.95 -6.28
C ARG A 27 -10.12 -11.30 -5.01
N GLY A 28 -9.26 -10.73 -4.16
CA GLY A 28 -9.70 -9.99 -2.99
C GLY A 28 -8.78 -10.07 -1.77
N GLY A 29 -7.68 -9.32 -1.80
CA GLY A 29 -7.05 -8.78 -0.59
C GLY A 29 -7.73 -7.45 -0.20
N PRO A 30 -7.46 -6.89 1.00
CA PRO A 30 -7.87 -5.52 1.31
C PRO A 30 -7.19 -4.54 0.34
N ASP A 31 -7.93 -3.50 -0.07
CA ASP A 31 -7.40 -2.42 -0.92
C ASP A 31 -6.15 -1.76 -0.31
N TRP A 32 -5.20 -1.35 -1.16
CA TRP A 32 -4.10 -0.47 -0.76
C TRP A 32 -4.62 0.96 -0.58
N THR A 33 -4.81 1.42 0.66
CA THR A 33 -5.67 2.60 0.94
C THR A 33 -4.91 3.89 1.26
N THR A 34 -3.61 3.81 1.50
CA THR A 34 -2.73 4.88 1.98
C THR A 34 -1.27 4.49 1.72
N SER A 35 -0.29 5.36 2.03
CA SER A 35 1.12 5.00 1.92
C SER A 35 1.47 3.78 2.80
N ALA A 36 2.32 2.88 2.30
CA ALA A 36 2.63 1.60 2.96
C ALA A 36 1.41 0.68 3.19
N GLY A 37 0.32 0.91 2.46
CA GLY A 37 -0.80 0.00 2.29
C GLY A 37 -1.88 0.02 3.38
N ASP A 38 -1.49 0.18 4.65
CA ASP A 38 -2.41 0.08 5.79
C ASP A 38 -2.05 1.04 6.95
N PRO A 39 -2.92 1.20 7.97
CA PRO A 39 -2.65 2.09 9.10
C PRO A 39 -1.41 1.70 9.92
N GLN A 40 -1.05 0.41 9.96
CA GLN A 40 0.15 -0.07 10.66
C GLN A 40 1.44 0.21 9.88
N ARG A 41 1.32 0.62 8.60
CA ARG A 41 2.40 0.85 7.64
C ARG A 41 3.19 -0.40 7.30
N THR A 42 2.56 -1.58 7.36
CA THR A 42 3.29 -2.85 7.22
C THR A 42 3.91 -3.04 5.85
N SER A 43 3.33 -2.42 4.80
CA SER A 43 3.65 -2.70 3.40
C SER A 43 3.50 -4.18 3.06
N TRP A 44 2.49 -4.85 3.66
CA TRP A 44 2.33 -6.29 3.54
C TRP A 44 0.92 -6.70 3.11
N VAL A 45 0.90 -7.50 2.06
CA VAL A 45 -0.26 -8.25 1.60
C VAL A 45 -0.10 -9.69 2.05
N ARG A 46 -0.92 -10.06 3.04
CA ARG A 46 -0.82 -11.33 3.78
C ARG A 46 -0.79 -12.56 2.90
N SER A 47 -1.60 -12.57 1.86
CA SER A 47 -1.70 -13.68 0.91
C SER A 47 -2.12 -13.16 -0.45
N ASP A 48 -1.57 -13.76 -1.50
CA ASP A 48 -2.06 -13.59 -2.87
C ASP A 48 -2.04 -14.97 -3.55
N PRO A 49 -3.10 -15.33 -4.31
CA PRO A 49 -3.16 -16.65 -4.92
C PRO A 49 -2.13 -16.84 -6.03
N GLN A 50 -1.65 -15.79 -6.69
CA GLN A 50 -0.69 -15.88 -7.80
C GLN A 50 0.74 -15.56 -7.36
N VAL A 51 0.92 -14.58 -6.47
CA VAL A 51 2.24 -14.21 -5.97
C VAL A 51 2.65 -15.11 -4.81
N THR A 52 3.45 -16.12 -5.16
CA THR A 52 4.13 -17.03 -4.21
C THR A 52 5.51 -17.37 -4.74
N PRO A 53 6.51 -17.72 -3.89
CA PRO A 53 7.84 -18.06 -4.38
C PRO A 53 7.83 -19.16 -5.45
N ALA A 54 7.01 -20.19 -5.28
CA ALA A 54 6.88 -21.31 -6.21
C ALA A 54 6.30 -20.92 -7.58
N LYS A 55 5.48 -19.86 -7.66
CA LYS A 55 4.94 -19.35 -8.92
C LYS A 55 5.87 -18.34 -9.58
N MET A 56 6.55 -17.50 -8.79
CA MET A 56 7.45 -16.45 -9.31
C MET A 56 8.63 -17.01 -10.11
N VAL A 57 9.17 -18.17 -9.72
CA VAL A 57 10.32 -18.79 -10.41
C VAL A 57 9.98 -19.42 -11.76
N LYS A 58 8.68 -19.52 -12.11
CA LYS A 58 8.27 -20.12 -13.38
C LYS A 58 8.54 -19.13 -14.52
N PRO A 59 9.07 -19.59 -15.67
CA PRO A 59 9.25 -18.72 -16.83
C PRO A 59 7.95 -17.99 -17.21
N ASP A 60 8.07 -16.71 -17.56
CA ASP A 60 6.97 -15.83 -17.96
C ASP A 60 5.81 -15.70 -16.95
N ALA A 61 6.00 -16.17 -15.71
CA ALA A 61 4.96 -16.13 -14.71
C ALA A 61 4.68 -14.72 -14.22
N PHE A 62 5.69 -13.84 -14.12
CA PHE A 62 5.51 -12.45 -13.74
C PHE A 62 6.17 -11.56 -14.79
N LYS A 63 5.47 -10.53 -15.27
CA LYS A 63 5.96 -9.64 -16.34
C LYS A 63 5.28 -8.28 -16.32
N LEU A 64 5.80 -7.36 -17.14
CA LEU A 64 5.10 -6.11 -17.46
C LEU A 64 3.79 -6.46 -18.20
N LEU A 65 2.65 -6.12 -17.61
CA LEU A 65 1.33 -6.33 -18.20
C LEU A 65 0.97 -5.19 -19.14
N TRP A 66 1.08 -3.96 -18.63
CA TRP A 66 0.78 -2.74 -19.36
C TRP A 66 1.47 -1.53 -18.73
N LYS A 67 1.45 -0.42 -19.45
CA LYS A 67 1.88 0.89 -18.94
C LYS A 67 0.97 1.99 -19.49
N VAL A 68 0.69 2.99 -18.67
CA VAL A 68 -0.16 4.13 -19.03
C VAL A 68 0.59 5.42 -18.75
N THR A 69 0.69 6.29 -19.74
CA THR A 69 1.18 7.66 -19.51
C THR A 69 0.04 8.47 -18.88
N MET A 70 0.29 9.01 -17.70
CA MET A 70 -0.59 9.93 -16.99
C MET A 70 -0.34 11.36 -17.49
N ASP A 71 -1.30 12.27 -17.29
CA ASP A 71 -1.00 13.68 -17.50
C ASP A 71 0.08 14.14 -16.51
N ASN A 72 0.69 15.29 -16.78
CA ASN A 72 1.96 15.68 -16.18
C ASN A 72 1.89 15.77 -14.63
N THR A 73 2.50 14.80 -13.94
CA THR A 73 2.72 14.79 -12.48
C THR A 73 3.90 15.66 -12.06
N ALA A 74 4.62 16.26 -13.01
CA ALA A 74 5.90 16.94 -12.85
C ALA A 74 6.97 16.04 -12.19
N GLY A 75 6.86 14.72 -12.36
CA GLY A 75 7.73 13.73 -11.73
C GLY A 75 7.55 13.63 -10.21
N LYS A 76 6.33 13.93 -9.71
CA LYS A 76 6.01 13.98 -8.27
C LYS A 76 4.76 13.16 -7.95
N ALA A 77 4.62 12.03 -8.64
CA ALA A 77 3.54 11.10 -8.39
C ALA A 77 3.56 10.60 -6.94
N ALA A 78 2.38 10.51 -6.34
CA ALA A 78 2.13 9.87 -5.06
C ALA A 78 2.38 8.36 -5.14
N GLU A 79 2.53 7.72 -3.98
CA GLU A 79 2.22 6.29 -3.88
C GLU A 79 0.75 6.07 -4.31
N PRO A 80 0.46 5.10 -5.19
CA PRO A 80 -0.92 4.84 -5.62
C PRO A 80 -1.79 4.32 -4.48
N ILE A 81 -3.09 4.61 -4.53
CA ILE A 81 -4.11 3.87 -3.77
C ILE A 81 -5.02 3.12 -4.72
N LEU A 82 -5.58 2.01 -4.25
CA LEU A 82 -6.29 1.04 -5.07
C LEU A 82 -7.75 0.91 -4.63
N ILE A 83 -8.61 0.62 -5.59
CA ILE A 83 -10.04 0.40 -5.40
C ILE A 83 -10.40 -0.88 -6.16
N SER A 84 -10.56 -1.99 -5.42
CA SER A 84 -10.60 -3.34 -6.04
C SER A 84 -11.97 -3.80 -6.47
N THR A 85 -13.02 -3.24 -5.87
CA THR A 85 -14.39 -3.63 -6.19
C THR A 85 -15.29 -2.40 -6.20
N TYR A 86 -15.34 -1.75 -7.36
CA TYR A 86 -16.34 -0.72 -7.64
C TYR A 86 -17.38 -1.25 -8.63
N ILE A 87 -18.67 -1.15 -8.29
CA ILE A 87 -19.78 -1.44 -9.20
C ILE A 87 -20.40 -0.09 -9.59
N GLY A 88 -20.07 0.38 -10.78
CA GLY A 88 -20.59 1.63 -11.34
C GLY A 88 -21.60 1.42 -12.46
N TYR A 89 -22.12 2.54 -12.99
CA TYR A 89 -22.93 2.52 -14.22
C TYR A 89 -22.16 2.03 -15.45
N ARG A 90 -20.82 2.02 -15.36
CA ARG A 90 -19.90 1.46 -16.38
C ARG A 90 -19.48 0.00 -16.08
N GLY A 91 -20.20 -0.70 -15.19
CA GLY A 91 -19.92 -2.08 -14.81
C GLY A 91 -18.98 -2.23 -13.61
N PHE A 92 -18.44 -3.43 -13.44
CA PHE A 92 -17.37 -3.71 -12.48
C PHE A 92 -16.09 -2.99 -12.92
N LYS A 93 -15.46 -2.33 -11.96
CA LYS A 93 -14.25 -1.54 -12.18
C LYS A 93 -13.30 -1.74 -11.01
N ALA A 94 -12.03 -1.73 -11.38
CA ALA A 94 -10.91 -1.78 -10.48
C ALA A 94 -10.01 -0.59 -10.83
N LEU A 95 -9.80 0.33 -9.88
CA LEU A 95 -9.18 1.62 -10.15
C LEU A 95 -7.87 1.80 -9.38
N THR A 96 -6.85 2.29 -10.10
CA THR A 96 -5.60 2.79 -9.54
C THR A 96 -5.65 4.30 -9.54
N VAL A 97 -5.47 4.91 -8.39
CA VAL A 97 -5.52 6.36 -8.20
C VAL A 97 -4.13 6.84 -7.84
N VAL A 98 -3.62 7.83 -8.59
CA VAL A 98 -2.30 8.44 -8.40
C VAL A 98 -2.47 9.94 -8.21
N GLY A 99 -1.91 10.46 -7.12
CA GLY A 99 -1.88 11.90 -6.86
C GLY A 99 -0.72 12.56 -7.58
N GLY A 100 -0.94 13.78 -8.07
CA GLY A 100 0.09 14.71 -8.50
C GLY A 100 -0.08 16.08 -7.83
N PRO A 101 0.81 17.04 -8.06
CA PRO A 101 0.63 18.41 -7.58
C PRO A 101 -0.69 18.98 -8.12
N ASP A 102 -1.60 19.34 -7.20
CA ASP A 102 -2.93 19.86 -7.54
C ASP A 102 -3.68 18.99 -8.56
N SER A 103 -3.42 17.68 -8.58
CA SER A 103 -3.95 16.80 -9.62
C SER A 103 -4.19 15.39 -9.12
N ILE A 104 -5.09 14.69 -9.78
CA ILE A 104 -5.36 13.27 -9.54
C ILE A 104 -5.59 12.56 -10.86
N TYR A 105 -5.06 11.36 -10.97
CA TYR A 105 -5.09 10.51 -12.15
C TYR A 105 -5.65 9.16 -11.77
N THR A 106 -6.65 8.69 -12.52
CA THR A 106 -7.28 7.41 -12.28
C THR A 106 -7.13 6.53 -13.52
N VAL A 107 -6.70 5.29 -13.33
CA VAL A 107 -6.54 4.27 -14.36
C VAL A 107 -7.45 3.10 -14.00
N ASP A 108 -8.19 2.59 -14.98
CA ASP A 108 -8.90 1.32 -14.86
C ASP A 108 -7.86 0.21 -15.04
N TYR A 109 -7.48 -0.47 -13.96
CA TYR A 109 -6.35 -1.39 -13.99
C TYR A 109 -6.70 -2.77 -14.56
N ASP A 110 -7.98 -3.14 -14.59
CA ASP A 110 -8.42 -4.34 -15.33
C ASP A 110 -8.16 -4.19 -16.84
N LEU A 111 -8.29 -2.96 -17.36
CA LEU A 111 -8.17 -2.65 -18.78
C LEU A 111 -6.82 -2.02 -19.15
N GLY A 112 -6.09 -1.49 -18.19
CA GLY A 112 -4.87 -0.72 -18.40
C GLY A 112 -5.11 0.56 -19.20
N VAL A 113 -6.23 1.26 -18.96
CA VAL A 113 -6.60 2.50 -19.68
C VAL A 113 -6.90 3.66 -18.73
N PRO A 114 -6.57 4.91 -19.10
CA PRO A 114 -7.02 6.08 -18.36
C PRO A 114 -8.54 6.06 -18.16
N PHE A 115 -8.98 6.36 -16.93
CA PHE A 115 -10.40 6.38 -16.58
C PHE A 115 -10.94 7.80 -16.48
N TRP A 116 -10.32 8.62 -15.63
CA TRP A 116 -10.51 10.07 -15.57
C TRP A 116 -9.33 10.72 -14.82
N SER A 117 -9.06 11.99 -15.14
CA SER A 117 -8.14 12.83 -14.39
C SER A 117 -8.83 14.13 -13.98
N LYS A 118 -8.30 14.79 -12.95
CA LYS A 118 -8.78 16.10 -12.51
C LYS A 118 -7.59 16.94 -12.08
N HIS A 119 -7.52 18.13 -12.64
CA HIS A 119 -6.57 19.17 -12.26
C HIS A 119 -7.30 20.26 -11.49
N TYR A 120 -6.72 20.63 -10.36
CA TYR A 120 -7.11 21.76 -9.55
C TYR A 120 -6.24 22.94 -9.98
N GLY A 121 -6.83 24.13 -10.10
CA GLY A 121 -6.09 25.32 -10.51
C GLY A 121 -4.94 25.59 -9.52
N THR A 122 -3.75 25.92 -10.03
CA THR A 122 -2.58 26.19 -9.18
C THR A 122 -2.78 27.46 -8.36
N ALA A 123 -2.58 27.39 -7.05
CA ALA A 123 -2.49 28.59 -6.23
C ALA A 123 -1.15 29.30 -6.51
N SER A 124 -1.17 30.45 -7.18
CA SER A 124 0.04 31.20 -7.60
C SER A 124 0.97 31.67 -6.45
N LYS A 125 0.66 31.36 -5.18
CA LYS A 125 1.42 31.77 -3.99
C LYS A 125 1.99 30.59 -3.17
N ALA A 126 1.78 29.34 -3.58
CA ALA A 126 2.35 28.20 -2.84
C ALA A 126 3.87 28.09 -3.08
N PRO A 127 4.69 27.84 -2.05
CA PRO A 127 6.12 27.63 -2.21
C PRO A 127 6.39 26.35 -3.00
N THR A 128 7.52 26.27 -3.71
CA THR A 128 7.87 25.14 -4.58
C THR A 128 7.81 23.79 -3.86
N CYS A 129 8.14 23.75 -2.57
CA CYS A 129 8.11 22.53 -1.77
C CYS A 129 6.70 21.97 -1.52
N ALA A 130 5.64 22.78 -1.61
CA ALA A 130 4.25 22.34 -1.50
C ALA A 130 3.91 21.26 -2.52
N SER A 131 4.52 21.38 -3.71
CA SER A 131 4.37 20.43 -4.79
C SER A 131 5.22 19.17 -4.65
N TRP A 132 6.15 19.08 -3.69
CA TRP A 132 7.06 17.92 -3.53
C TRP A 132 6.33 16.67 -3.02
N GLY A 133 5.19 16.85 -2.38
CA GLY A 133 4.30 15.77 -1.98
C GLY A 133 3.00 15.87 -2.76
N SER A 134 2.50 14.71 -3.19
CA SER A 134 1.14 14.55 -3.68
C SER A 134 0.55 13.48 -2.78
N SER A 135 -0.31 13.87 -1.84
CA SER A 135 -0.84 12.90 -0.88
C SER A 135 -2.31 12.66 -1.16
N ILE A 136 -2.66 11.38 -1.24
CA ILE A 136 -4.01 10.88 -1.43
C ILE A 136 -4.26 9.78 -0.42
N GLY A 137 -5.50 9.60 -0.01
CA GLY A 137 -5.85 8.54 0.92
C GLY A 137 -7.33 8.24 0.90
N LYS A 138 -7.69 7.09 1.47
CA LYS A 138 -9.09 6.74 1.73
C LYS A 138 -9.23 6.02 3.06
N LEU A 139 -10.48 5.66 3.39
CA LEU A 139 -10.78 4.93 4.61
C LEU A 139 -9.96 3.64 4.69
N SER A 140 -9.23 3.52 5.80
CA SER A 140 -8.33 2.43 6.12
C SER A 140 -8.80 1.80 7.44
N SER A 141 -8.92 0.48 7.46
CA SER A 141 -9.34 -0.25 8.67
C SER A 141 -8.15 -0.48 9.59
N LEU A 142 -8.30 -0.19 10.89
CA LEU A 142 -7.29 -0.46 11.91
C LEU A 142 -7.01 -1.96 12.08
N THR A 143 -8.02 -2.79 11.82
CA THR A 143 -7.88 -4.24 11.85
C THR A 143 -7.92 -4.77 10.43
N PRO A 144 -6.96 -5.62 10.02
CA PRO A 144 -7.00 -6.29 8.73
C PRO A 144 -8.33 -7.03 8.56
N ILE A 145 -9.00 -6.81 7.44
CA ILE A 145 -10.21 -7.56 7.12
C ILE A 145 -9.77 -9.00 6.82
N PRO A 146 -10.32 -10.02 7.50
CA PRO A 146 -9.96 -11.41 7.22
C PRO A 146 -10.26 -11.76 5.75
N PRO A 147 -9.43 -12.58 5.10
CA PRO A 147 -9.64 -12.97 3.71
C PRO A 147 -11.03 -13.62 3.55
N ARG A 148 -11.75 -13.20 2.51
CA ARG A 148 -13.11 -13.70 2.24
C ARG A 148 -13.03 -15.20 1.90
N MET A 149 -13.90 -16.02 2.49
CA MET A 149 -14.02 -17.43 2.08
C MET A 149 -14.37 -17.53 0.59
N PRO A 150 -13.77 -18.45 -0.18
CA PRO A 150 -14.06 -18.62 -1.59
C PRO A 150 -15.56 -18.90 -1.81
N ARG A 151 -16.28 -17.98 -2.46
CA ARG A 151 -17.59 -18.28 -3.04
C ARG A 151 -17.41 -18.85 -4.46
N PRO A 152 -18.33 -19.73 -4.93
CA PRO A 152 -18.32 -20.21 -6.30
C PRO A 152 -18.25 -19.03 -7.28
N SER A 153 -17.23 -19.02 -8.15
CA SER A 153 -17.04 -18.00 -9.19
C SER A 153 -18.18 -18.10 -10.21
N VAL A 154 -18.91 -17.00 -10.42
CA VAL A 154 -19.64 -16.77 -11.67
C VAL A 154 -18.59 -16.20 -12.62
N GLY A 155 -18.21 -16.95 -13.66
CA GLY A 155 -17.10 -16.60 -14.55
C GLY A 155 -17.21 -15.18 -15.09
N TYR A 156 -16.20 -14.36 -14.79
CA TYR A 156 -15.98 -13.07 -15.44
C TYR A 156 -14.85 -13.24 -16.45
N HIS A 157 -15.08 -12.81 -17.68
CA HIS A 157 -14.12 -12.88 -18.78
C HIS A 157 -13.43 -11.52 -18.95
N THR A 158 -12.12 -11.47 -18.71
CA THR A 158 -11.23 -10.39 -19.12
C THR A 158 -10.86 -10.59 -20.60
N VAL A 159 -11.21 -9.64 -21.45
CA VAL A 159 -10.75 -9.63 -22.84
C VAL A 159 -9.39 -8.93 -22.86
N THR A 160 -8.31 -9.62 -23.21
CA THR A 160 -6.99 -8.99 -23.36
C THR A 160 -6.76 -8.54 -24.80
N GLY A 161 -6.18 -7.35 -24.97
CA GLY A 161 -5.64 -6.89 -26.25
C GLY A 161 -4.23 -7.44 -26.51
N LYS A 162 -3.70 -7.20 -27.71
CA LYS A 162 -2.31 -7.55 -28.04
C LYS A 162 -1.32 -6.69 -27.23
N PRO A 163 -0.07 -7.16 -27.04
CA PRO A 163 0.97 -6.36 -26.40
C PRO A 163 1.05 -4.96 -27.01
N HIS A 164 1.08 -3.93 -26.16
CA HIS A 164 1.20 -2.50 -26.51
C HIS A 164 -0.05 -1.79 -27.06
N GLU A 165 -1.20 -2.46 -27.21
CA GLU A 165 -2.39 -1.84 -27.86
C GLU A 165 -3.57 -1.56 -26.91
N GLY A 166 -3.54 -2.03 -25.65
CA GLY A 166 -4.74 -2.00 -24.80
C GLY A 166 -5.89 -2.81 -25.41
N ILE A 167 -7.07 -2.79 -24.80
CA ILE A 167 -8.23 -3.53 -25.32
C ILE A 167 -8.97 -2.64 -26.33
N PRO A 168 -9.29 -3.11 -27.55
CA PRO A 168 -10.10 -2.34 -28.48
C PRO A 168 -11.47 -2.04 -27.85
N LEU A 169 -11.88 -0.76 -27.86
CA LEU A 169 -13.06 -0.25 -27.17
C LEU A 169 -14.36 -1.00 -27.54
N SER A 170 -14.44 -1.56 -28.76
CA SER A 170 -15.56 -2.39 -29.22
C SER A 170 -15.67 -3.74 -28.50
N ALA A 171 -14.56 -4.33 -28.07
CA ALA A 171 -14.54 -5.57 -27.30
C ALA A 171 -14.88 -5.33 -25.81
N ALA A 172 -14.47 -4.18 -25.26
CA ALA A 172 -14.84 -3.75 -23.90
C ALA A 172 -16.34 -3.40 -23.76
N MET A 173 -17.03 -3.10 -24.86
CA MET A 173 -18.45 -2.73 -24.89
C MET A 173 -19.39 -3.86 -25.39
N GLY A 174 -18.85 -4.99 -25.85
CA GLY A 174 -19.59 -6.02 -26.60
C GLY A 174 -20.13 -7.23 -25.83
N GLY A 175 -20.03 -7.25 -24.50
CA GLY A 175 -20.55 -8.36 -23.67
C GLY A 175 -22.08 -8.42 -23.69
N GLN A 176 -22.66 -9.10 -24.67
CA GLN A 176 -24.09 -9.33 -24.80
C GLN A 176 -24.56 -10.21 -23.63
N LEU A 177 -25.23 -9.59 -22.66
CA LEU A 177 -25.85 -10.27 -21.51
C LEU A 177 -26.83 -11.33 -22.04
N GLY A 178 -26.46 -12.61 -21.90
CA GLY A 178 -27.37 -13.72 -22.14
C GLY A 178 -28.58 -13.61 -21.21
N ALA A 179 -29.77 -13.77 -21.77
CA ALA A 179 -31.03 -13.75 -21.06
C ALA A 179 -31.13 -14.94 -20.09
N GLY A 180 -30.69 -14.76 -18.84
CA GLY A 180 -30.95 -15.65 -17.71
C GLY A 180 -32.14 -15.14 -16.90
N GLY A 181 -33.15 -15.99 -16.70
CA GLY A 181 -34.47 -15.66 -16.17
C GLY A 181 -34.54 -15.15 -14.70
N PRO A 182 -35.76 -14.82 -14.23
CA PRO A 182 -35.98 -14.08 -13.00
C PRO A 182 -35.80 -14.97 -11.76
N GLY A 183 -34.70 -14.81 -11.04
CA GLY A 183 -34.52 -15.46 -9.75
C GLY A 183 -33.17 -15.17 -9.10
N GLN A 184 -33.22 -14.65 -7.88
CA GLN A 184 -32.09 -14.47 -6.93
C GLN A 184 -31.07 -13.37 -7.23
N ARG A 185 -31.53 -12.11 -7.13
CA ARG A 185 -30.66 -11.03 -6.65
C ARG A 185 -30.47 -11.19 -5.15
N VAL A 186 -29.31 -11.66 -4.71
CA VAL A 186 -28.92 -11.60 -3.29
C VAL A 186 -27.81 -10.56 -3.19
N ALA A 187 -28.13 -9.44 -2.53
CA ALA A 187 -27.22 -8.32 -2.33
C ALA A 187 -25.91 -8.76 -1.65
N ALA A 188 -24.78 -8.25 -2.14
CA ALA A 188 -23.54 -8.26 -1.36
C ALA A 188 -23.80 -7.57 -0.01
N PRO A 189 -23.25 -8.05 1.12
CA PRO A 189 -23.30 -7.27 2.34
C PRO A 189 -22.51 -5.99 2.09
N ALA A 190 -23.21 -4.87 2.04
CA ALA A 190 -22.63 -3.55 2.13
C ALA A 190 -21.82 -3.50 3.44
N GLN A 191 -20.65 -2.87 3.41
CA GLN A 191 -20.05 -2.33 4.63
C GLN A 191 -21.16 -1.56 5.35
N GLN A 192 -21.56 -2.01 6.55
CA GLN A 192 -22.69 -1.45 7.28
C GLN A 192 -22.33 -0.04 7.75
N LEU A 193 -22.58 0.94 6.89
CA LEU A 193 -22.86 2.30 7.31
C LEU A 193 -24.36 2.40 7.65
N PRO A 194 -24.75 3.33 8.55
CA PRO A 194 -26.13 3.48 9.01
C PRO A 194 -27.15 3.60 7.85
N PRO A 195 -28.42 3.18 8.05
CA PRO A 195 -29.43 3.20 7.00
C PRO A 195 -29.65 4.65 6.52
N GLY A 196 -29.27 4.94 5.27
CA GLY A 196 -29.44 6.26 4.64
C GLY A 196 -28.28 6.75 3.79
N ILE A 197 -27.09 6.12 3.90
CA ILE A 197 -25.90 6.52 3.14
C ILE A 197 -25.51 5.41 2.16
N ARG A 198 -25.86 5.55 0.88
CA ARG A 198 -25.27 4.79 -0.23
C ARG A 198 -24.15 5.61 -0.91
N PHE A 199 -23.24 6.18 -0.13
CA PHE A 199 -22.05 6.80 -0.72
C PHE A 199 -20.95 5.74 -0.81
N SER A 200 -20.37 5.58 -1.99
CA SER A 200 -19.00 5.05 -2.09
C SER A 200 -18.14 5.86 -1.13
N VAL A 201 -17.29 5.19 -0.34
CA VAL A 201 -16.25 5.86 0.46
C VAL A 201 -15.52 6.86 -0.48
N PRO A 202 -15.26 8.12 -0.10
CA PRO A 202 -14.56 9.07 -0.98
C PRO A 202 -13.04 8.82 -1.05
N ILE A 203 -12.39 9.29 -2.13
CA ILE A 203 -10.94 9.59 -2.14
C ILE A 203 -10.78 10.95 -1.46
N PHE A 204 -9.77 11.08 -0.60
CA PHE A 204 -9.34 12.35 -0.06
C PHE A 204 -8.03 12.78 -0.68
N LEU A 205 -7.92 14.08 -0.95
CA LEU A 205 -6.69 14.74 -1.37
C LEU A 205 -6.63 16.14 -0.78
N VAL A 206 -5.42 16.71 -0.73
CA VAL A 206 -5.20 18.10 -0.31
C VAL A 206 -4.46 18.84 -1.40
N THR A 207 -5.01 19.97 -1.83
CA THR A 207 -4.42 20.86 -2.84
C THR A 207 -3.43 21.84 -2.20
N SER A 208 -2.59 22.47 -3.02
CA SER A 208 -1.51 23.37 -2.61
C SER A 208 -1.97 24.64 -1.91
N ASP A 209 -3.24 25.02 -2.07
CA ASP A 209 -3.91 26.06 -1.28
C ASP A 209 -4.37 25.60 0.11
N GLY A 210 -4.16 24.33 0.46
CA GLY A 210 -4.46 23.75 1.77
C GLY A 210 -5.90 23.23 1.91
N MET A 211 -6.66 23.18 0.82
CA MET A 211 -8.03 22.69 0.83
C MET A 211 -8.07 21.16 0.82
N ALA A 212 -8.86 20.56 1.71
CA ALA A 212 -9.20 19.15 1.66
C ALA A 212 -10.40 18.94 0.73
N HIS A 213 -10.24 17.98 -0.18
CA HIS A 213 -11.27 17.55 -1.11
C HIS A 213 -11.69 16.11 -0.78
N ALA A 214 -12.99 15.84 -0.87
CA ALA A 214 -13.55 14.51 -0.79
C ALA A 214 -14.27 14.24 -2.10
N ILE A 215 -13.74 13.35 -2.93
CA ILE A 215 -14.24 13.11 -4.29
C ILE A 215 -14.72 11.68 -4.51
N THR A 216 -15.67 11.52 -5.43
CA THR A 216 -16.13 10.21 -5.84
C THR A 216 -15.09 9.49 -6.70
N PHE A 217 -14.95 8.19 -6.50
CA PHE A 217 -14.06 7.33 -7.27
C PHE A 217 -14.41 7.24 -8.77
N ASP A 218 -15.68 7.42 -9.11
CA ASP A 218 -16.22 7.13 -10.45
C ASP A 218 -16.09 8.28 -11.45
N SER A 219 -15.98 9.51 -10.94
CA SER A 219 -16.05 10.72 -11.75
C SER A 219 -15.27 11.90 -11.21
N GLY A 220 -14.63 11.78 -10.04
CA GLY A 220 -13.88 12.88 -9.42
C GLY A 220 -14.75 14.05 -8.96
N LYS A 221 -16.06 13.85 -8.84
CA LYS A 221 -16.99 14.87 -8.37
C LYS A 221 -16.85 15.05 -6.86
N GLU A 222 -16.94 16.29 -6.40
CA GLU A 222 -16.94 16.60 -4.98
C GLU A 222 -18.16 15.93 -4.30
N VAL A 223 -17.90 15.13 -3.27
CA VAL A 223 -18.92 14.55 -2.39
C VAL A 223 -19.41 15.61 -1.41
N PHE A 224 -18.48 16.41 -0.89
CA PHE A 224 -18.72 17.52 0.02
C PHE A 224 -18.04 18.78 -0.50
N LYS A 225 -18.47 19.94 -0.01
CA LYS A 225 -17.80 21.20 -0.34
C LYS A 225 -16.35 21.12 0.19
N PRO A 226 -15.33 21.46 -0.60
CA PRO A 226 -13.95 21.50 -0.11
C PRO A 226 -13.82 22.45 1.08
N VAL A 227 -13.02 22.06 2.07
CA VAL A 227 -12.81 22.81 3.32
C VAL A 227 -11.34 23.14 3.52
N ALA A 228 -11.05 24.26 4.17
CA ALA A 228 -9.68 24.56 4.57
C ALA A 228 -9.23 23.56 5.63
N PHE A 229 -8.11 22.88 5.39
CA PHE A 229 -7.59 21.84 6.28
C PHE A 229 -6.16 22.13 6.70
N LEU A 230 -5.29 22.43 5.73
CA LEU A 230 -3.92 22.80 5.98
C LEU A 230 -3.73 24.30 5.71
N PRO A 231 -2.76 24.97 6.37
CA PRO A 231 -2.32 26.28 5.92
C PRO A 231 -1.85 26.25 4.46
N PRO A 232 -2.20 27.25 3.63
CA PRO A 232 -1.80 27.27 2.23
C PRO A 232 -0.28 27.11 2.06
N GLY A 233 0.10 26.32 1.06
CA GLY A 233 1.50 26.01 0.76
C GLY A 233 2.12 24.92 1.63
N SER A 234 1.34 24.28 2.51
CA SER A 234 1.79 23.09 3.25
C SER A 234 1.96 21.91 2.30
N ALA A 235 3.00 21.10 2.52
CA ALA A 235 3.20 19.87 1.77
C ALA A 235 2.88 18.66 2.66
N PRO A 236 1.68 18.05 2.54
CA PRO A 236 1.41 16.81 3.25
C PRO A 236 2.31 15.70 2.71
N SER A 237 2.95 14.96 3.62
CA SER A 237 3.77 13.79 3.31
C SER A 237 2.95 12.53 3.06
N ASP A 238 1.76 12.44 3.66
CA ASP A 238 0.79 11.35 3.50
C ASP A 238 -0.61 11.82 3.92
N LEU A 239 -1.63 11.11 3.43
CA LEU A 239 -3.01 11.20 3.90
C LEU A 239 -3.54 9.82 4.25
N ILE A 240 -4.21 9.73 5.39
CA ILE A 240 -4.89 8.51 5.81
C ILE A 240 -6.20 8.85 6.50
N VAL A 241 -7.26 8.11 6.17
CA VAL A 241 -8.51 8.17 6.91
C VAL A 241 -8.63 6.93 7.76
N VAL A 242 -8.77 7.12 9.07
CA VAL A 242 -8.99 6.05 10.03
C VAL A 242 -10.26 6.35 10.80
N GLN A 243 -11.19 5.38 10.82
CA GLN A 243 -12.54 5.57 11.35
C GLN A 243 -13.24 6.75 10.65
N ASP A 244 -13.44 7.85 11.38
CA ASP A 244 -14.19 9.04 10.94
C ASP A 244 -13.26 10.27 10.76
N THR A 245 -11.94 10.11 10.83
CA THR A 245 -10.98 11.22 10.84
C THR A 245 -9.92 11.07 9.74
N LEU A 246 -9.73 12.12 8.95
CA LEU A 246 -8.61 12.29 8.01
C LEU A 246 -7.41 12.91 8.74
N TYR A 247 -6.24 12.28 8.61
CA TYR A 247 -4.99 12.74 9.19
C TYR A 247 -3.99 13.15 8.11
N ALA A 248 -3.24 14.22 8.39
CA ALA A 248 -2.16 14.69 7.52
C ALA A 248 -0.93 15.10 8.34
N ALA A 249 0.25 14.76 7.85
CA ALA A 249 1.54 15.17 8.42
C ALA A 249 2.25 16.11 7.45
N THR A 250 2.54 17.35 7.86
CA THR A 250 3.26 18.30 6.99
C THR A 250 4.77 18.09 7.01
N MET A 251 5.38 18.15 5.83
CA MET A 251 6.81 17.95 5.67
C MET A 251 7.65 19.04 6.36
N PRO A 252 8.88 18.69 6.78
CA PRO A 252 9.81 19.65 7.39
C PRO A 252 10.18 20.80 6.47
N GLY A 253 10.30 22.01 7.04
CA GLY A 253 10.81 23.18 6.34
C GLY A 253 9.98 23.65 5.14
N CYS A 254 8.77 23.12 4.97
CA CYS A 254 7.90 23.48 3.85
C CYS A 254 6.64 24.22 4.27
N GLY A 255 6.31 25.27 3.52
CA GLY A 255 5.07 26.00 3.70
C GLY A 255 5.02 26.87 4.94
N SER A 256 3.81 27.30 5.27
CA SER A 256 3.51 28.18 6.41
C SER A 256 3.36 27.42 7.73
N SER A 257 3.31 26.07 7.70
CA SER A 257 3.23 25.23 8.90
C SER A 257 3.95 23.89 8.74
N PRO A 258 5.29 23.87 8.74
CA PRO A 258 6.06 22.64 8.76
C PRO A 258 5.93 21.93 10.13
N ASN A 259 6.14 20.60 10.12
CA ASN A 259 6.22 19.77 11.33
C ASN A 259 4.95 19.74 12.18
N THR A 260 3.80 19.68 11.51
CA THR A 260 2.50 19.69 12.17
C THR A 260 1.64 18.52 11.69
N MET A 261 1.03 17.82 12.63
CA MET A 261 -0.03 16.86 12.41
C MET A 261 -1.39 17.56 12.47
N TYR A 262 -2.27 17.21 11.54
CA TYR A 262 -3.64 17.72 11.48
C TYR A 262 -4.64 16.58 11.47
N ALA A 263 -5.80 16.81 12.07
CA ALA A 263 -6.94 15.91 12.10
C ALA A 263 -8.22 16.64 11.66
N LEU A 264 -8.99 16.01 10.78
CA LEU A 264 -10.23 16.52 10.20
C LEU A 264 -11.33 15.47 10.35
N ASP A 265 -12.44 15.79 11.01
CA ASP A 265 -13.64 14.93 10.99
C ASP A 265 -14.14 14.86 9.55
N VAL A 266 -14.40 13.67 9.05
CA VAL A 266 -14.97 13.42 7.71
C VAL A 266 -16.29 12.67 7.77
N LYS A 267 -16.85 12.52 8.97
CA LYS A 267 -18.15 11.89 9.20
C LYS A 267 -19.29 12.75 8.67
N THR A 268 -19.16 14.05 8.88
CA THR A 268 -20.16 15.02 8.47
C THR A 268 -19.79 15.67 7.14
N LYS A 269 -20.81 16.14 6.42
CA LYS A 269 -20.61 16.88 5.16
C LYS A 269 -19.85 18.21 5.34
N ASP A 270 -19.70 18.67 6.58
CA ASP A 270 -19.08 19.95 6.90
C ASP A 270 -17.55 19.82 7.10
N MET A 271 -17.03 18.59 7.14
CA MET A 271 -15.59 18.25 7.28
C MET A 271 -14.85 19.17 8.26
N THR A 272 -15.07 19.01 9.56
CA THR A 272 -14.62 19.98 10.56
C THR A 272 -13.23 19.66 11.12
N PRO A 273 -12.30 20.64 11.20
CA PRO A 273 -11.02 20.42 11.88
C PRO A 273 -11.22 19.97 13.33
N GLU A 274 -10.64 18.83 13.70
CA GLU A 274 -10.74 18.26 15.06
C GLU A 274 -9.50 18.56 15.90
N GLY A 275 -8.31 18.55 15.31
CA GLY A 275 -7.08 18.66 16.07
C GLY A 275 -5.88 19.13 15.26
N THR A 276 -4.92 19.72 15.96
CA THR A 276 -3.64 20.13 15.41
C THR A 276 -2.58 19.92 16.47
N TRP A 277 -1.50 19.23 16.10
CA TRP A 277 -0.36 19.02 16.98
C TRP A 277 0.92 19.41 16.26
N LYS A 278 1.69 20.31 16.86
CA LYS A 278 3.02 20.68 16.38
C LYS A 278 4.06 19.89 17.17
N SER A 279 5.07 19.35 16.48
CA SER A 279 6.12 18.57 17.16
C SER A 279 6.81 19.39 18.26
N GLN A 280 6.94 18.80 19.45
CA GLN A 280 7.62 19.41 20.60
C GLN A 280 9.14 19.17 20.53
N GLY A 281 9.73 19.48 19.38
CA GLY A 281 11.12 19.17 19.04
C GLY A 281 11.22 18.29 17.81
N GLY A 282 12.22 18.60 16.98
CA GLY A 282 12.52 17.87 15.76
C GLY A 282 11.50 18.01 14.63
N ASN A 283 11.90 17.51 13.47
CA ASN A 283 11.13 17.50 12.24
C ASN A 283 10.32 16.21 12.11
N ILE A 284 9.04 16.29 11.72
CA ILE A 284 8.22 15.10 11.47
C ILE A 284 8.76 14.38 10.23
N LEU A 285 9.03 13.08 10.33
CA LEU A 285 9.68 12.31 9.26
C LEU A 285 8.73 11.81 8.18
N GLY A 286 7.41 11.85 8.43
CA GLY A 286 6.38 11.45 7.49
C GLY A 286 5.12 10.96 8.16
N ALA A 287 4.46 10.02 7.50
CA ALA A 287 3.18 9.45 7.91
C ALA A 287 3.22 8.81 9.31
N PRO A 288 2.15 8.94 10.12
CA PRO A 288 1.99 8.17 11.35
C PRO A 288 1.66 6.70 11.07
N ALA A 289 1.99 5.83 12.02
CA ALA A 289 1.46 4.47 12.09
C ALA A 289 0.44 4.35 13.23
N PHE A 290 -0.54 3.47 13.10
CA PHE A 290 -1.61 3.27 14.07
C PHE A 290 -1.52 1.87 14.67
N ASN A 291 -1.63 1.77 15.99
CA ASN A 291 -1.93 0.50 16.64
C ASN A 291 -3.42 0.14 16.46
N LYS A 292 -3.84 -1.04 16.92
CA LYS A 292 -5.24 -1.49 16.76
C LYS A 292 -6.25 -0.66 17.56
N GLU A 293 -5.82 -0.02 18.63
CA GLU A 293 -6.66 0.87 19.44
C GLU A 293 -6.84 2.26 18.79
N GLY A 294 -6.07 2.58 17.76
CA GLY A 294 -6.14 3.84 17.03
C GLY A 294 -5.22 4.95 17.56
N THR A 295 -4.26 4.62 18.43
CA THR A 295 -3.18 5.53 18.83
C THR A 295 -2.24 5.76 17.66
N LEU A 296 -1.91 7.02 17.38
CA LEU A 296 -0.99 7.43 16.33
C LEU A 296 0.43 7.48 16.86
N PHE A 297 1.37 6.85 16.18
CA PHE A 297 2.80 6.97 16.44
C PHE A 297 3.43 7.84 15.37
N VAL A 298 4.10 8.92 15.80
CA VAL A 298 4.74 9.90 14.92
C VAL A 298 6.23 9.95 15.23
N SER A 299 7.04 9.61 14.23
CA SER A 299 8.49 9.72 14.32
C SER A 299 8.95 11.14 13.98
N THR A 300 9.75 11.72 14.85
CA THR A 300 10.50 12.94 14.56
C THR A 300 11.98 12.67 14.56
N ASP A 301 12.72 13.60 13.97
CA ASP A 301 14.17 13.53 13.89
C ASP A 301 14.88 13.78 15.24
N SER A 302 14.11 13.86 16.34
CA SER A 302 14.55 13.97 17.73
C SER A 302 13.89 12.96 18.71
N ALA A 303 12.66 12.51 18.45
CA ALA A 303 11.89 11.69 19.40
C ALA A 303 10.78 10.87 18.71
N LEU A 304 10.18 9.93 19.46
CA LEU A 304 8.93 9.26 19.10
C LEU A 304 7.79 9.79 19.97
N PHE A 305 6.66 10.09 19.35
CA PHE A 305 5.43 10.52 20.04
C PHE A 305 4.29 9.55 19.78
N ALA A 306 3.50 9.29 20.81
CA ALA A 306 2.18 8.69 20.70
C ALA A 306 1.12 9.79 20.83
N LEU A 307 0.15 9.84 19.93
CA LEU A 307 -0.95 10.80 19.96
C LEU A 307 -2.28 10.07 20.02
N LYS A 308 -3.18 10.58 20.85
CA LYS A 308 -4.59 10.14 20.82
C LYS A 308 -5.24 10.58 19.51
N PRO A 309 -6.18 9.79 18.97
CA PRO A 309 -6.93 10.18 17.78
C PRO A 309 -7.72 11.48 18.02
N LYS A 310 -8.09 12.15 16.93
CA LYS A 310 -8.85 13.41 16.92
C LYS A 310 -8.09 14.62 17.48
N MET A 311 -8.12 14.84 18.79
CA MET A 311 -7.56 16.05 19.42
C MET A 311 -6.02 16.08 19.42
N LEU A 312 -5.37 14.96 19.07
CA LEU A 312 -3.92 14.83 18.97
C LEU A 312 -3.17 15.15 20.28
N GLU A 313 -3.76 14.78 21.42
CA GLU A 313 -3.06 14.82 22.71
C GLU A 313 -1.83 13.91 22.66
N SER A 314 -0.64 14.48 22.88
CA SER A 314 0.62 13.78 22.67
C SER A 314 1.31 13.36 23.96
N THR A 315 1.91 12.18 23.94
CA THR A 315 2.90 11.70 24.91
C THR A 315 4.22 11.48 24.18
N LYS A 316 5.32 12.06 24.68
CA LYS A 316 6.66 11.70 24.20
C LYS A 316 7.02 10.33 24.77
N VAL A 317 7.03 9.31 23.92
CA VAL A 317 7.23 7.91 24.35
C VAL A 317 8.70 7.50 24.34
N ALA A 318 9.54 8.15 23.54
CA ALA A 318 10.98 7.90 23.47
C ALA A 318 11.77 9.16 23.09
N ASP A 319 12.91 9.39 23.73
CA ASP A 319 13.84 10.48 23.41
C ASP A 319 14.99 9.96 22.54
N VAL A 320 14.66 9.58 21.30
CA VAL A 320 15.61 9.02 20.33
C VAL A 320 15.49 9.71 18.97
N PRO A 321 16.59 10.22 18.39
CA PRO A 321 16.58 10.79 17.04
C PRO A 321 16.30 9.74 15.96
N LEU A 322 15.11 9.80 15.34
CA LEU A 322 14.69 8.83 14.33
C LEU A 322 15.11 9.23 12.92
N SER A 323 15.14 8.25 12.02
CA SER A 323 15.48 8.38 10.60
C SER A 323 14.45 7.75 9.66
N SER A 324 13.45 7.02 10.18
CA SER A 324 12.35 6.46 9.38
C SER A 324 10.99 6.88 9.95
N THR A 325 9.93 6.71 9.14
CA THR A 325 8.56 6.61 9.66
C THR A 325 8.41 5.37 10.55
N PRO A 326 7.47 5.35 11.50
CA PRO A 326 7.25 4.18 12.33
C PRO A 326 6.47 3.11 11.56
N VAL A 327 6.59 1.88 12.03
CA VAL A 327 5.76 0.74 11.62
C VAL A 327 5.30 -0.03 12.85
N VAL A 328 4.09 -0.58 12.82
CA VAL A 328 3.55 -1.39 13.92
C VAL A 328 3.66 -2.87 13.57
N ILE A 329 4.25 -3.64 14.48
CA ILE A 329 4.36 -5.10 14.41
C ILE A 329 3.45 -5.68 15.49
N THR A 330 2.49 -6.52 15.10
CA THR A 330 1.74 -7.32 16.08
C THR A 330 2.61 -8.47 16.54
N GLY A 331 3.11 -8.43 17.77
CA GLY A 331 3.80 -9.54 18.42
C GLY A 331 2.86 -10.61 18.96
N LYS A 332 3.39 -11.56 19.75
CA LYS A 332 2.57 -12.65 20.30
C LYS A 332 1.66 -12.17 21.42
N THR A 333 2.17 -11.27 22.25
CA THR A 333 1.46 -10.79 23.45
C THR A 333 1.17 -9.30 23.45
N ALA A 334 1.83 -8.53 22.58
CA ALA A 334 1.74 -7.07 22.52
C ALA A 334 1.93 -6.56 21.09
N GLU A 335 1.64 -5.29 20.86
CA GLU A 335 2.02 -4.58 19.64
C GLU A 335 3.30 -3.78 19.88
N TRP A 336 4.18 -3.75 18.89
CA TRP A 336 5.47 -3.06 18.95
C TRP A 336 5.56 -2.00 17.86
N VAL A 337 6.06 -0.82 18.21
CA VAL A 337 6.42 0.23 17.26
C VAL A 337 7.89 0.10 16.93
N ALA A 338 8.20 -0.06 15.65
CA ALA A 338 9.57 -0.09 15.14
C ALA A 338 9.88 1.19 14.36
N ALA A 339 11.08 1.75 14.56
CA ALA A 339 11.59 2.87 13.77
C ALA A 339 13.12 2.83 13.66
N GLY A 340 13.67 3.28 12.54
CA GLY A 340 15.11 3.48 12.35
C GLY A 340 15.60 4.73 13.07
N THR A 341 16.85 4.71 13.52
CA THR A 341 17.51 5.85 14.19
C THR A 341 18.61 6.47 13.33
N LYS A 342 18.85 7.77 13.50
CA LYS A 342 19.99 8.48 12.88
C LYS A 342 21.35 7.87 13.26
N SER A 343 21.44 7.20 14.41
CA SER A 343 22.64 6.50 14.88
C SER A 343 22.86 5.13 14.21
N GLY A 344 22.01 4.71 13.28
CA GLY A 344 22.14 3.44 12.59
C GLY A 344 21.66 2.25 13.42
N SER A 345 20.53 2.39 14.10
CA SER A 345 19.86 1.31 14.82
C SER A 345 18.38 1.21 14.42
N ILE A 346 17.75 0.10 14.77
CA ILE A 346 16.29 -0.04 14.79
C ILE A 346 15.88 -0.06 16.26
N VAL A 347 14.95 0.82 16.64
CA VAL A 347 14.33 0.79 17.97
C VAL A 347 12.99 0.09 17.93
N LEU A 348 12.69 -0.65 18.99
CA LEU A 348 11.40 -1.27 19.27
C LEU A 348 10.85 -0.72 20.60
N LEU A 349 9.58 -0.32 20.59
CA LEU A 349 8.86 0.17 21.75
C LEU A 349 7.50 -0.50 21.86
N ASP A 350 7.02 -0.69 23.08
CA ASP A 350 5.66 -1.16 23.31
C ASP A 350 4.65 -0.12 22.78
N ALA A 351 3.62 -0.59 22.06
CA ALA A 351 2.65 0.25 21.39
C ALA A 351 1.43 0.61 22.26
N SER A 352 1.52 0.51 23.59
CA SER A 352 0.45 0.98 24.51
C SER A 352 0.27 2.50 24.53
N GLY A 353 1.25 3.26 24.00
CA GLY A 353 1.23 4.73 24.00
C GLY A 353 1.80 5.37 25.26
N GLY A 354 2.26 4.57 26.23
CA GLY A 354 3.02 5.03 27.39
C GLY A 354 4.51 5.23 27.10
N ALA A 355 5.19 6.06 27.90
CA ALA A 355 6.64 6.15 27.85
C ALA A 355 7.28 4.84 28.30
N SER A 356 8.22 4.33 27.50
CA SER A 356 8.96 3.10 27.80
C SER A 356 10.39 3.21 27.31
N THR A 357 11.27 2.38 27.86
CA THR A 357 12.67 2.32 27.41
C THR A 357 12.74 1.59 26.07
N PRO A 358 13.20 2.23 24.98
CA PRO A 358 13.31 1.56 23.69
C PRO A 358 14.36 0.45 23.73
N ILE A 359 14.06 -0.66 23.09
CA ILE A 359 15.04 -1.71 22.78
C ILE A 359 15.71 -1.30 21.49
N SER A 360 17.03 -1.14 21.49
CA SER A 360 17.79 -0.71 20.32
C SER A 360 18.62 -1.85 19.75
N ILE A 361 18.55 -2.04 18.44
CA ILE A 361 19.28 -3.06 17.69
C ILE A 361 20.18 -2.33 16.69
N THR A 362 21.50 -2.41 16.89
CA THR A 362 22.48 -1.77 16.00
C THR A 362 22.47 -2.42 14.63
N THR A 363 22.55 -1.60 13.58
CA THR A 363 22.64 -2.02 12.18
C THR A 363 23.92 -1.49 11.55
N SER A 364 24.34 -2.05 10.41
CA SER A 364 25.52 -1.58 9.68
C SER A 364 25.26 -0.38 8.75
N PHE A 365 24.05 0.18 8.78
CA PHE A 365 23.58 1.25 7.90
C PHE A 365 22.62 2.18 8.66
N THR A 366 21.99 3.15 7.99
CA THR A 366 20.94 3.99 8.59
C THR A 366 19.57 3.56 8.06
N PRO A 367 18.74 2.87 8.85
CA PRO A 367 17.40 2.46 8.41
C PRO A 367 16.51 3.69 8.23
N THR A 368 16.00 3.90 7.02
CA THR A 368 15.15 5.07 6.70
C THR A 368 13.79 4.68 6.11
N ALA A 369 13.60 3.42 5.71
CA ALA A 369 12.29 2.85 5.43
C ALA A 369 12.18 1.41 5.94
N LEU A 370 11.02 1.09 6.51
CA LEU A 370 10.71 -0.20 7.10
C LEU A 370 9.48 -0.83 6.44
N ALA A 371 9.40 -2.16 6.49
CA ALA A 371 8.22 -2.97 6.21
C ALA A 371 8.20 -4.17 7.17
N THR A 372 7.06 -4.85 7.32
CA THR A 372 6.93 -6.01 8.23
C THR A 372 6.08 -7.08 7.57
N PHE A 373 6.29 -8.34 7.94
CA PHE A 373 5.40 -9.42 7.54
C PHE A 373 5.47 -10.56 8.54
N ASP A 374 4.44 -11.41 8.54
CA ASP A 374 4.48 -12.69 9.24
C ASP A 374 4.71 -13.81 8.23
N ASP A 375 5.57 -14.77 8.57
CA ASP A 375 5.71 -15.99 7.79
C ASP A 375 4.57 -16.98 8.08
N GLU A 376 4.44 -18.01 7.25
CA GLU A 376 3.42 -19.05 7.40
C GLU A 376 3.54 -19.85 8.72
N LYS A 377 4.70 -19.76 9.39
CA LYS A 377 4.95 -20.40 10.70
C LYS A 377 4.64 -19.46 11.87
N GLY A 378 4.14 -18.25 11.59
CA GLY A 378 3.80 -17.24 12.57
C GLY A 378 5.01 -16.52 13.19
N ALA A 379 6.18 -16.54 12.54
CA ALA A 379 7.27 -15.68 12.96
C ALA A 379 7.13 -14.29 12.33
N HIS A 380 7.42 -13.25 13.11
CA HIS A 380 7.35 -11.87 12.66
C HIS A 380 8.69 -11.43 12.09
N TRP A 381 8.64 -10.66 11.01
CA TRP A 381 9.81 -10.18 10.29
C TRP A 381 9.71 -8.67 10.09
N LEU A 382 10.88 -8.03 10.11
CA LEU A 382 11.05 -6.62 9.76
C LEU A 382 12.06 -6.53 8.63
N LEU A 383 11.71 -5.76 7.60
CA LEU A 383 12.59 -5.41 6.50
C LEU A 383 13.00 -3.95 6.65
N ALA A 384 14.25 -3.65 6.34
CA ALA A 384 14.80 -2.29 6.42
C ALA A 384 15.66 -1.96 5.20
N THR A 385 15.60 -0.70 4.77
CA THR A 385 16.40 -0.14 3.67
C THR A 385 16.89 1.27 4.02
N ASP A 386 17.93 1.73 3.33
CA ASP A 386 18.33 3.14 3.34
C ASP A 386 17.91 3.86 2.04
N ILE A 387 16.74 4.48 2.08
CA ILE A 387 16.17 5.24 0.95
C ILE A 387 16.87 6.59 0.71
N THR A 388 17.94 6.92 1.43
CA THR A 388 18.70 8.17 1.22
C THR A 388 19.96 7.95 0.40
N LYS A 389 20.38 6.70 0.19
CA LYS A 389 21.64 6.36 -0.49
C LYS A 389 21.42 6.02 -1.96
N ASN A 390 22.47 6.24 -2.76
CA ASN A 390 22.55 5.82 -4.15
C ASN A 390 22.79 4.31 -4.33
N SER A 391 23.29 3.65 -3.28
CA SER A 391 23.48 2.20 -3.24
C SER A 391 23.12 1.70 -1.85
N GLY A 392 22.44 0.56 -1.78
CA GLY A 392 22.06 -0.10 -0.54
C GLY A 392 21.36 -1.43 -0.81
N ALA A 393 20.79 -2.05 0.21
CA ALA A 393 20.13 -3.35 0.08
C ALA A 393 18.89 -3.43 0.98
N VAL A 394 18.10 -4.48 0.78
CA VAL A 394 17.07 -4.90 1.74
C VAL A 394 17.73 -5.78 2.79
N HIS A 395 17.58 -5.39 4.06
CA HIS A 395 18.01 -6.16 5.22
C HIS A 395 16.78 -6.76 5.90
N ALA A 396 16.81 -8.06 6.20
CA ALA A 396 15.71 -8.77 6.82
C ALA A 396 16.06 -9.27 8.21
N TYR A 397 15.25 -8.88 9.16
CA TYR A 397 15.37 -9.22 10.56
C TYR A 397 14.21 -10.11 10.98
N LYS A 398 14.53 -11.23 11.62
CA LYS A 398 13.53 -12.07 12.26
C LYS A 398 13.35 -11.63 13.70
N MET A 399 12.09 -11.44 14.11
CA MET A 399 11.73 -11.10 15.47
C MET A 399 11.45 -12.36 16.29
N ALA A 400 12.04 -12.42 17.47
CA ALA A 400 11.69 -13.39 18.51
C ALA A 400 11.23 -12.63 19.76
N GLU A 401 10.36 -13.24 20.56
CA GLU A 401 9.95 -12.70 21.86
C GLU A 401 10.33 -13.68 22.96
N GLU A 402 11.23 -13.24 23.85
CA GLU A 402 11.66 -14.01 25.02
C GLU A 402 11.36 -13.18 26.28
N GLY A 403 10.60 -13.75 27.22
CA GLY A 403 10.20 -13.05 28.44
C GLY A 403 9.40 -11.76 28.19
N GLY A 404 8.63 -11.69 27.10
CA GLY A 404 7.85 -10.50 26.72
C GLY A 404 8.66 -9.36 26.12
N LYS A 405 9.94 -9.58 25.77
CA LYS A 405 10.79 -8.59 25.10
C LYS A 405 11.14 -9.06 23.68
N PRO A 406 10.97 -8.21 22.66
CA PRO A 406 11.33 -8.56 21.30
C PRO A 406 12.84 -8.43 21.11
N THR A 407 13.40 -9.33 20.31
CA THR A 407 14.75 -9.26 19.78
C THR A 407 14.67 -9.34 18.27
N LEU A 408 15.58 -8.66 17.56
CA LEU A 408 15.72 -8.74 16.11
C LEU A 408 17.08 -9.36 15.77
N THR A 409 17.07 -10.38 14.93
CA THR A 409 18.29 -10.99 14.39
C THR A 409 18.27 -10.84 12.88
N GLU A 410 19.31 -10.26 12.30
CA GLU A 410 19.45 -10.20 10.84
C GLU A 410 19.64 -11.62 10.30
N VAL A 411 18.81 -12.02 9.34
CA VAL A 411 18.84 -13.36 8.74
C VAL A 411 19.43 -13.32 7.34
N TRP A 412 19.10 -12.29 6.56
CA TRP A 412 19.62 -12.14 5.21
C TRP A 412 19.68 -10.66 4.79
N LYS A 413 20.56 -10.39 3.83
CA LYS A 413 20.71 -9.12 3.12
C LYS A 413 20.62 -9.40 1.62
N SER A 414 19.88 -8.60 0.86
CA SER A 414 19.85 -8.70 -0.60
C SER A 414 21.19 -8.30 -1.22
N ALA A 415 21.34 -8.54 -2.54
CA ALA A 415 22.37 -7.86 -3.32
C ALA A 415 22.20 -6.33 -3.24
N ASP A 416 23.28 -5.60 -3.52
CA ASP A 416 23.23 -4.13 -3.58
C ASP A 416 22.36 -3.67 -4.77
N MET A 417 21.63 -2.59 -4.55
CA MET A 417 20.61 -2.04 -5.43
C MET A 417 20.83 -0.53 -5.60
N ALA A 418 20.59 -0.03 -6.81
CA ALA A 418 20.64 1.40 -7.09
C ALA A 418 19.46 2.12 -6.42
N SER A 419 19.77 2.96 -5.43
CA SER A 419 18.78 3.78 -4.73
C SER A 419 17.57 2.97 -4.23
N PRO A 420 17.73 2.08 -3.23
CA PRO A 420 16.65 1.22 -2.78
C PRO A 420 15.45 2.05 -2.29
N GLY A 421 14.24 1.58 -2.58
CA GLY A 421 12.98 2.08 -2.04
C GLY A 421 12.46 1.22 -0.88
N ARG A 422 11.31 1.60 -0.30
CA ARG A 422 10.61 0.76 0.68
C ARG A 422 10.16 -0.55 0.01
N PRO A 423 10.45 -1.73 0.59
CA PRO A 423 9.97 -2.99 0.05
C PRO A 423 8.47 -3.21 0.35
N ILE A 424 7.81 -4.00 -0.49
CA ILE A 424 6.47 -4.56 -0.22
C ILE A 424 6.62 -6.07 -0.09
N VAL A 425 5.87 -6.68 0.83
CA VAL A 425 5.80 -8.13 0.95
C VAL A 425 4.43 -8.64 0.50
N VAL A 426 4.41 -9.67 -0.33
CA VAL A 426 3.18 -10.28 -0.85
C VAL A 426 3.35 -11.79 -0.88
N GLY A 427 2.51 -12.53 -0.15
CA GLY A 427 2.45 -13.99 -0.28
C GLY A 427 3.81 -14.71 -0.15
N GLY A 428 4.69 -14.22 0.74
CA GLY A 428 6.04 -14.77 0.93
C GLY A 428 7.09 -14.31 -0.08
N VAL A 429 6.78 -13.30 -0.91
CA VAL A 429 7.70 -12.66 -1.85
C VAL A 429 7.94 -11.21 -1.43
N VAL A 430 9.20 -10.79 -1.39
CA VAL A 430 9.60 -9.39 -1.20
C VAL A 430 9.79 -8.74 -2.56
N PHE A 431 8.97 -7.73 -2.86
CA PHE A 431 9.21 -6.83 -3.97
C PHE A 431 10.09 -5.68 -3.51
N ALA A 432 11.30 -5.61 -4.06
CA ALA A 432 12.29 -4.58 -3.78
C ALA A 432 12.50 -3.70 -5.01
N LEU A 433 12.34 -2.40 -4.86
CA LEU A 433 12.51 -1.44 -5.95
C LEU A 433 13.89 -0.78 -5.88
N ALA A 434 14.73 -1.02 -6.88
CA ALA A 434 15.85 -0.14 -7.19
C ALA A 434 15.27 1.06 -7.94
N THR A 435 15.12 2.20 -7.27
CA THR A 435 14.41 3.34 -7.84
C THR A 435 15.15 3.98 -9.02
N GLY A 436 16.47 3.77 -9.11
CA GLY A 436 17.32 4.41 -10.13
C GLY A 436 17.53 5.91 -9.92
N ALA A 437 16.94 6.51 -8.89
CA ALA A 437 17.05 7.94 -8.60
C ALA A 437 18.48 8.34 -8.21
N ASP A 438 18.97 9.47 -8.71
CA ASP A 438 20.21 10.07 -8.22
C ASP A 438 19.92 10.89 -6.95
N ARG A 439 20.38 10.36 -5.82
CA ARG A 439 20.23 10.94 -4.48
C ARG A 439 21.45 11.76 -4.07
N SER A 440 22.41 11.98 -4.95
CA SER A 440 23.51 12.90 -4.68
C SER A 440 22.97 14.33 -4.58
N HIS A 441 23.43 15.07 -3.56
CA HIS A 441 23.15 16.50 -3.38
C HIS A 441 21.66 16.91 -3.37
N THR A 442 20.75 16.01 -3.00
CA THR A 442 19.32 16.31 -2.94
C THR A 442 18.96 17.28 -1.81
N ASN A 443 19.75 17.33 -0.72
CA ASN A 443 19.52 18.20 0.45
C ASN A 443 18.07 18.13 0.97
N GLY A 444 17.48 16.92 1.00
CA GLY A 444 16.10 16.68 1.44
C GLY A 444 15.02 16.98 0.39
N LYS A 445 15.40 17.32 -0.85
CA LYS A 445 14.47 17.51 -1.96
C LYS A 445 14.24 16.20 -2.72
N PRO A 446 13.09 16.01 -3.39
CA PRO A 446 12.93 14.90 -4.32
C PRO A 446 14.02 14.90 -5.41
N PRO A 447 14.53 13.72 -5.79
CA PRO A 447 15.49 13.61 -6.88
C PRO A 447 14.85 14.03 -8.20
N THR A 448 15.61 14.75 -9.03
CA THR A 448 15.18 15.26 -10.35
C THR A 448 15.95 14.61 -11.51
N LYS A 449 16.89 13.72 -11.17
CA LYS A 449 17.73 12.96 -12.10
C LYS A 449 17.77 11.52 -11.62
N GLY A 450 18.07 10.63 -12.55
CA GLY A 450 18.22 9.21 -12.28
C GLY A 450 18.46 8.44 -13.56
N THR A 451 18.57 7.13 -13.40
CA THR A 451 18.63 6.13 -14.47
C THR A 451 17.30 5.41 -14.54
N HIS A 452 17.23 4.16 -15.00
CA HIS A 452 15.98 3.41 -14.97
C HIS A 452 15.76 2.73 -13.61
N ALA A 453 14.49 2.59 -13.22
CA ALA A 453 14.14 1.74 -12.10
C ALA A 453 14.22 0.25 -12.47
N THR A 454 14.47 -0.61 -11.48
CA THR A 454 14.41 -2.08 -11.61
C THR A 454 13.66 -2.66 -10.43
N LEU A 455 12.66 -3.49 -10.70
CA LEU A 455 11.91 -4.21 -9.70
C LEU A 455 12.50 -5.62 -9.53
N TYR A 456 12.78 -6.01 -8.30
CA TYR A 456 13.24 -7.36 -7.94
C TYR A 456 12.16 -8.05 -7.12
N ALA A 457 11.97 -9.34 -7.36
CA ALA A 457 11.23 -10.24 -6.50
C ALA A 457 12.21 -11.18 -5.81
N LEU A 458 12.17 -11.22 -4.47
CA LEU A 458 13.03 -12.03 -3.63
C LEU A 458 12.17 -12.98 -2.78
N ASP A 459 12.68 -14.17 -2.48
CA ASP A 459 12.08 -15.03 -1.47
C ASP A 459 12.15 -14.36 -0.10
N ALA A 460 11.01 -14.20 0.58
CA ALA A 460 10.95 -13.40 1.81
C ALA A 460 11.73 -14.00 2.98
N LEU A 461 11.97 -15.31 2.99
CA LEU A 461 12.65 -15.99 4.09
C LEU A 461 14.15 -16.09 3.89
N THR A 462 14.60 -16.07 2.63
CA THR A 462 16.01 -16.33 2.28
C THR A 462 16.70 -15.20 1.53
N GLY A 463 15.95 -14.21 1.02
CA GLY A 463 16.48 -13.12 0.19
C GLY A 463 16.94 -13.57 -1.20
N LYS A 464 16.71 -14.83 -1.59
CA LYS A 464 17.12 -15.36 -2.89
C LYS A 464 16.34 -14.68 -4.02
N PRO A 465 16.99 -14.26 -5.12
CA PRO A 465 16.28 -13.68 -6.25
C PRO A 465 15.39 -14.73 -6.92
N LEU A 466 14.15 -14.32 -7.21
CA LEU A 466 13.15 -15.13 -7.90
C LEU A 466 12.88 -14.61 -9.31
N TRP A 467 12.91 -13.29 -9.49
CA TRP A 467 12.64 -12.60 -10.75
C TRP A 467 13.12 -11.14 -10.68
N ASP A 468 13.41 -10.52 -11.81
CA ASP A 468 13.61 -9.08 -11.93
C ASP A 468 13.04 -8.52 -13.24
N SER A 469 12.70 -7.23 -13.24
CA SER A 469 12.12 -6.55 -14.40
C SER A 469 13.13 -6.20 -15.49
N GLY A 470 14.43 -6.36 -15.25
CA GLY A 470 15.49 -5.75 -16.03
C GLY A 470 15.23 -4.27 -16.31
N GLY A 471 15.51 -3.84 -17.54
CA GLY A 471 15.26 -2.47 -18.02
C GLY A 471 13.84 -2.20 -18.53
N ALA A 472 12.81 -2.92 -18.07
CA ALA A 472 11.44 -2.75 -18.56
C ALA A 472 10.87 -1.34 -18.27
N MET A 473 11.23 -0.75 -17.14
CA MET A 473 10.98 0.67 -16.85
C MET A 473 12.08 1.50 -17.50
N THR A 474 11.73 2.61 -18.17
CA THR A 474 12.71 3.47 -18.86
C THR A 474 13.13 4.69 -18.05
N SER A 475 12.47 4.96 -16.93
CA SER A 475 12.70 6.11 -16.06
C SER A 475 12.89 5.65 -14.61
N PHE A 476 13.47 6.52 -13.79
CA PHE A 476 13.58 6.33 -12.34
C PHE A 476 12.23 6.63 -11.66
N VAL A 477 12.15 6.22 -10.40
CA VAL A 477 11.08 6.56 -9.47
C VAL A 477 11.60 7.61 -8.48
N SER A 478 10.93 8.75 -8.39
CA SER A 478 11.39 9.91 -7.60
C SER A 478 10.78 9.95 -6.18
N THR A 479 9.46 10.05 -6.11
CA THR A 479 8.65 10.22 -4.89
C THR A 479 7.68 9.07 -4.68
N GLY A 480 7.12 8.54 -5.78
CA GLY A 480 6.14 7.47 -5.73
C GLY A 480 6.72 6.20 -5.15
N GLN A 481 5.93 5.45 -4.39
CA GLN A 481 6.25 4.09 -4.02
C GLN A 481 5.41 3.12 -4.86
N MET A 482 5.55 1.83 -4.57
CA MET A 482 4.76 0.79 -5.20
C MET A 482 3.42 0.66 -4.47
N ALA A 483 2.40 0.17 -5.16
CA ALA A 483 1.18 -0.33 -4.55
C ALA A 483 0.88 -1.72 -5.11
N PHE A 484 0.28 -2.58 -4.31
CA PHE A 484 -0.07 -3.93 -4.75
C PHE A 484 -1.56 -4.20 -4.53
N ASN A 485 -2.19 -4.84 -5.51
CA ASN A 485 -3.48 -5.48 -5.32
C ASN A 485 -3.75 -6.51 -6.41
N GLU A 486 -4.56 -7.53 -6.10
CA GLU A 486 -5.06 -8.52 -7.07
C GLU A 486 -3.98 -9.07 -8.03
N SER A 487 -2.86 -9.54 -7.48
CA SER A 487 -1.73 -10.09 -8.26
C SER A 487 -1.00 -9.09 -9.18
N GLU A 488 -1.29 -7.80 -9.05
CA GLU A 488 -0.68 -6.70 -9.81
C GLU A 488 0.03 -5.69 -8.90
N LEU A 489 1.17 -5.20 -9.38
CA LEU A 489 2.02 -4.22 -8.72
C LEU A 489 2.12 -2.96 -9.61
N PHE A 490 1.81 -1.81 -9.02
CA PHE A 490 1.69 -0.51 -9.68
C PHE A 490 2.85 0.40 -9.30
N ILE A 491 3.56 0.95 -10.29
CA ILE A 491 4.76 1.77 -10.07
C ILE A 491 4.71 3.03 -10.95
N PRO A 492 4.46 4.21 -10.37
CA PRO A 492 4.56 5.46 -11.10
C PRO A 492 6.02 5.95 -11.18
N THR A 493 6.49 6.25 -12.40
CA THR A 493 7.84 6.76 -12.67
C THR A 493 7.86 8.26 -12.92
N PHE A 494 9.06 8.86 -12.84
CA PHE A 494 9.29 10.31 -12.99
C PHE A 494 8.81 10.88 -14.33
N ASP A 495 8.82 10.08 -15.39
CA ASP A 495 8.33 10.43 -16.74
C ASP A 495 6.80 10.40 -16.89
N ASN A 496 6.06 10.37 -15.77
CA ASN A 496 4.59 10.30 -15.70
C ASN A 496 4.01 8.99 -16.24
N THR A 497 4.78 7.90 -16.28
CA THR A 497 4.26 6.59 -16.68
C THR A 497 3.93 5.73 -15.47
N LEU A 498 2.72 5.17 -15.44
CA LEU A 498 2.34 4.12 -14.50
C LEU A 498 2.64 2.77 -15.15
N TYR A 499 3.60 2.03 -14.59
CA TYR A 499 3.92 0.67 -14.98
C TYR A 499 3.19 -0.34 -14.10
N THR A 500 2.65 -1.40 -14.70
CA THR A 500 1.96 -2.48 -13.98
C THR A 500 2.58 -3.82 -14.30
N PHE A 501 3.05 -4.50 -13.25
CA PHE A 501 3.61 -5.85 -13.34
C PHE A 501 2.69 -6.85 -12.65
N GLY A 502 2.59 -8.05 -13.19
CA GLY A 502 1.69 -9.06 -12.63
C GLY A 502 1.84 -10.41 -13.30
N HIS A 503 1.03 -11.36 -12.85
CA HIS A 503 0.88 -12.64 -13.52
C HIS A 503 -0.03 -12.47 -14.74
N PRO A 504 0.38 -12.87 -15.96
CA PRO A 504 -0.55 -12.90 -17.09
C PRO A 504 -1.67 -13.87 -16.78
N GLU A 505 -2.91 -13.41 -16.90
CA GLU A 505 -4.02 -14.33 -16.82
C GLU A 505 -3.92 -15.35 -17.96
N PRO A 506 -4.16 -16.65 -17.69
CA PRO A 506 -4.27 -17.62 -18.76
C PRO A 506 -5.38 -17.16 -19.70
N HIS A 507 -5.08 -17.05 -20.99
CA HIS A 507 -6.12 -17.07 -22.01
C HIS A 507 -7.00 -18.31 -21.74
N GLN A 508 -8.25 -18.10 -21.35
CA GLN A 508 -9.27 -19.13 -21.39
C GLN A 508 -10.12 -18.96 -22.64
#